data_AF-A0AAU1WS89-F1
#
_entry.id   AF-A0AAU1WS89-F1
#
_cell.length_a   1.000
_cell.length_b   1.000
_cell.length_c   1.000
_cell.angle_alpha   90.00
_cell.angle_beta   90.00
_cell.angle_gamma   90.00
#
_symmetry.space_group_name_H-M   'P 1'
#
loop_
_entity.id
_entity.type
_entity.pdbx_description
1 polymer ?
#
loop_
_entity_poly.entity_id
_entity_poly.type
_entity_poly.pdbx_seq_one_letter_code
_entity_poly.pdbx_strand_id
1 'polypeptide(L)'
;MMFTSREPFRLRWAAVMDHTRRDRAIEPSAWQTRCIRAGEVHEFINVGPEPRYPVDHVEYYGFATFETSGVLAVGDTLVSDGRTLGTISGFDETHMPNHYNILVESTDLRNGHVIGLKAGTAVITCPRESKRSGGI
;
A
#
# COMPACT_ATOMS: atom_id res chain seq x y z
N MET A 1 -16.16 9.77 3.17
CA MET A 1 -15.48 8.55 3.65
C MET A 1 -16.53 7.48 3.88
N MET A 2 -16.34 6.27 3.33
CA MET A 2 -17.38 5.22 3.25
C MET A 2 -17.57 4.42 4.55
N PHE A 3 -16.50 4.21 5.32
CA PHE A 3 -16.54 3.43 6.57
C PHE A 3 -16.54 4.36 7.78
N THR A 4 -17.27 4.00 8.85
CA THR A 4 -17.22 4.70 10.14
C THR A 4 -16.06 4.25 11.02
N SER A 5 -15.62 2.99 10.86
CA SER A 5 -14.46 2.41 11.51
C SER A 5 -13.97 1.21 10.69
N ARG A 6 -12.67 0.92 10.77
CA ARG A 6 -12.03 -0.29 10.25
C ARG A 6 -10.90 -0.68 11.18
N GLU A 7 -10.60 -1.97 11.25
CA GLU A 7 -9.40 -2.43 11.94
C GLU A 7 -8.15 -2.16 11.09
N PRO A 8 -7.04 -1.74 11.70
CA PRO A 8 -5.71 -1.81 11.10
C PRO A 8 -5.37 -3.22 10.62
N PHE A 9 -4.73 -3.34 9.46
CA PHE A 9 -4.08 -4.60 9.12
C PHE A 9 -2.74 -4.72 9.85
N ARG A 10 -2.46 -5.93 10.33
CA ARG A 10 -1.10 -6.34 10.65
C ARG A 10 -0.54 -7.12 9.48
N LEU A 11 0.65 -6.74 9.05
CA LEU A 11 1.38 -7.40 7.98
C LEU A 11 2.84 -7.56 8.37
N ARG A 12 3.55 -8.34 7.58
CA ARG A 12 4.99 -8.49 7.68
C ARG A 12 5.60 -8.55 6.29
N TRP A 13 6.73 -7.86 6.07
CA TRP A 13 7.44 -7.96 4.80
C TRP A 13 7.86 -9.42 4.56
N ALA A 14 7.30 -10.04 3.53
CA ALA A 14 7.66 -11.38 3.07
C ALA A 14 8.93 -11.34 2.19
N ALA A 15 9.06 -10.28 1.39
CA ALA A 15 10.23 -9.98 0.59
C ALA A 15 10.40 -8.46 0.47
N VAL A 16 11.64 -7.99 0.39
CA VAL A 16 11.97 -6.59 0.13
C VAL A 16 12.69 -6.52 -1.20
N MET A 17 12.37 -5.51 -2.01
CA MET A 17 12.89 -5.39 -3.37
C MET A 17 13.90 -4.24 -3.50
N ASP A 18 14.96 -4.50 -4.26
CA ASP A 18 15.79 -3.49 -4.91
C ASP A 18 15.40 -3.45 -6.39
N HIS A 19 14.25 -2.83 -6.67
CA HIS A 19 13.69 -2.84 -8.02
C HIS A 19 13.03 -1.50 -8.36
N THR A 20 13.27 -1.09 -9.60
CA THR A 20 12.77 0.14 -10.21
C THR A 20 12.29 -0.19 -11.62
N ARG A 21 11.18 0.42 -12.04
CA ARG A 21 10.70 0.36 -13.43
C ARG A 21 10.32 1.75 -13.92
N ARG A 22 10.39 1.98 -15.23
CA ARG A 22 10.17 3.29 -15.89
C ARG A 22 9.27 3.19 -17.12
N ASP A 23 8.51 2.11 -17.21
CA ASP A 23 7.78 1.66 -18.39
C ASP A 23 6.50 0.89 -18.00
N ARG A 24 5.97 1.16 -16.80
CA ARG A 24 4.91 0.32 -16.21
C ARG A 24 3.50 0.68 -16.66
N ALA A 25 3.25 1.91 -17.08
CA ALA A 25 1.92 2.44 -17.37
C ALA A 25 0.87 2.03 -16.30
N ILE A 26 1.23 2.11 -15.01
CA ILE A 26 0.33 1.70 -13.92
C ILE A 26 -0.91 2.57 -13.94
N GLU A 27 -2.08 1.95 -13.96
CA GLU A 27 -3.39 2.58 -13.83
C GLU A 27 -4.15 1.88 -12.70
N PRO A 28 -4.64 2.61 -11.67
CA PRO A 28 -5.40 2.00 -10.61
C PRO A 28 -6.77 1.54 -11.12
N SER A 29 -7.24 0.41 -10.60
CA SER A 29 -8.62 -0.02 -10.73
C SER A 29 -9.62 1.05 -10.22
N ALA A 30 -10.85 1.01 -10.74
CA ALA A 30 -11.93 1.92 -10.32
C ALA A 30 -12.37 1.72 -8.85
N TRP A 31 -12.02 0.59 -8.23
CA TRP A 31 -12.51 0.21 -6.91
C TRP A 31 -11.56 0.69 -5.80
N GLN A 32 -12.10 1.43 -4.83
CA GLN A 32 -11.29 2.06 -3.76
C GLN A 32 -11.00 1.15 -2.56
N THR A 33 -11.48 -0.09 -2.56
CA THR A 33 -11.33 -1.01 -1.42
C THR A 33 -11.03 -2.43 -1.87
N ARG A 34 -10.38 -3.23 -1.02
CA ARG A 34 -10.18 -4.66 -1.21
C ARG A 34 -10.41 -5.44 0.07
N CYS A 35 -11.20 -6.51 0.00
CA CYS A 35 -11.23 -7.51 1.06
C CYS A 35 -10.00 -8.39 0.92
N ILE A 36 -9.21 -8.49 1.98
CA ILE A 36 -7.98 -9.29 2.02
C ILE A 36 -8.16 -10.37 3.08
N ARG A 37 -7.78 -11.62 2.76
CA ARG A 37 -7.78 -12.72 3.73
C ARG A 37 -6.45 -12.77 4.47
N ALA A 38 -6.50 -13.23 5.72
CA ALA A 38 -5.29 -13.56 6.45
C ALA A 38 -4.50 -14.66 5.70
N GLY A 39 -3.19 -14.47 5.58
CA GLY A 39 -2.27 -15.34 4.86
C GLY A 39 -2.02 -14.93 3.41
N GLU A 40 -2.81 -14.02 2.82
CA GLU A 40 -2.57 -13.53 1.46
C GLU A 40 -1.28 -12.65 1.42
N VAL A 41 -0.60 -12.67 0.28
CA VAL A 41 0.65 -11.91 0.03
C VAL A 41 0.44 -10.99 -1.14
N HIS A 42 0.77 -9.69 -0.98
CA HIS A 42 0.60 -8.68 -2.02
C HIS A 42 1.81 -7.77 -2.17
N GLU A 43 1.98 -7.20 -3.37
CA GLU A 43 3.09 -6.32 -3.72
C GLU A 43 2.75 -4.87 -3.37
N PHE A 44 3.70 -4.14 -2.80
CA PHE A 44 3.57 -2.71 -2.48
C PHE A 44 4.52 -1.91 -3.39
N ILE A 45 3.92 -0.99 -4.15
CA ILE A 45 4.62 -0.19 -5.16
C ILE A 45 4.52 1.28 -4.79
N ASN A 46 5.66 1.94 -4.66
CA ASN A 46 5.77 3.37 -4.50
C ASN A 46 5.60 4.06 -5.86
N VAL A 47 4.54 4.86 -5.98
CA VAL A 47 4.21 5.62 -7.20
C VAL A 47 4.63 7.10 -7.11
N GLY A 48 5.37 7.46 -6.06
CA GLY A 48 5.90 8.81 -5.86
C GLY A 48 4.85 9.80 -5.36
N PRO A 49 5.22 11.10 -5.29
CA PRO A 49 4.32 12.14 -4.80
C PRO A 49 3.34 12.57 -5.89
N GLU A 50 2.07 12.79 -5.52
CA GLU A 50 1.03 13.31 -6.41
C GLU A 50 0.98 12.59 -7.78
N PRO A 51 0.80 11.26 -7.79
CA PRO A 51 0.89 10.47 -9.02
C PRO A 51 -0.15 10.93 -10.05
N ARG A 52 0.30 11.18 -11.28
CA ARG A 52 -0.57 11.37 -12.45
C ARG A 52 -0.60 10.07 -13.24
N TYR A 53 -1.73 9.38 -13.17
CA TYR A 53 -1.91 8.12 -13.88
C TYR A 53 -2.17 8.35 -15.39
N PRO A 54 -1.68 7.45 -16.26
CA PRO A 54 -0.86 6.27 -15.92
C PRO A 54 0.56 6.65 -15.48
N VAL A 55 1.11 5.89 -14.51
CA VAL A 55 2.47 6.14 -13.97
C VAL A 55 3.46 5.12 -14.52
N ASP A 56 4.52 5.60 -15.17
CA ASP A 56 5.58 4.75 -15.72
C ASP A 56 6.72 4.49 -14.74
N HIS A 57 7.17 5.52 -14.02
CA HIS A 57 8.28 5.42 -13.07
C HIS A 57 7.76 5.06 -11.67
N VAL A 58 8.09 3.85 -11.24
CA VAL A 58 7.73 3.32 -9.93
C VAL A 58 8.91 2.63 -9.25
N GLU A 59 8.85 2.58 -7.93
CA GLU A 59 9.83 1.93 -7.08
C GLU A 59 9.13 0.86 -6.23
N TYR A 60 9.75 -0.30 -6.07
CA TYR A 60 9.10 -1.43 -5.42
C TYR A 60 9.54 -1.52 -3.96
N TYR A 61 8.61 -1.48 -3.01
CA TYR A 61 8.94 -1.79 -1.62
C TYR A 61 9.17 -3.28 -1.42
N GLY A 62 8.27 -4.10 -1.96
CA GLY A 62 8.33 -5.55 -1.88
C GLY A 62 6.96 -6.17 -1.62
N PHE A 63 6.98 -7.39 -1.10
CA PHE A 63 5.76 -8.16 -0.82
C PHE A 63 5.53 -8.24 0.69
N ALA A 64 4.29 -8.09 1.15
CA ALA A 64 3.94 -8.30 2.55
C ALA A 64 2.85 -9.36 2.70
N THR A 65 3.00 -10.22 3.71
CA THR A 65 1.96 -11.16 4.15
C THR A 65 1.00 -10.45 5.07
N PHE A 66 -0.29 -10.52 4.77
CA PHE A 66 -1.36 -10.04 5.64
C PHE A 66 -1.58 -11.05 6.77
N GLU A 67 -1.35 -10.65 8.01
CA GLU A 67 -1.52 -11.52 9.19
C GLU A 67 -2.97 -11.51 9.69
N THR A 68 -3.74 -10.49 9.31
CA THR A 68 -5.17 -10.34 9.62
C THR A 68 -6.00 -10.22 8.35
N SER A 69 -7.28 -10.61 8.41
CA SER A 69 -8.25 -10.34 7.35
C SER A 69 -8.98 -9.02 7.60
N GLY A 70 -9.49 -8.38 6.55
CA GLY A 70 -10.23 -7.13 6.69
C GLY A 70 -10.53 -6.45 5.36
N VAL A 71 -10.79 -5.14 5.42
CA VAL A 71 -11.05 -4.29 4.25
C VAL A 71 -9.99 -3.19 4.16
N LEU A 72 -9.12 -3.29 3.17
CA LEU A 72 -8.09 -2.29 2.87
C LEU A 72 -8.70 -1.21 1.99
N ALA A 73 -8.30 0.06 2.16
CA ALA A 73 -8.85 1.14 1.36
C ALA A 73 -7.80 2.17 0.96
N VAL A 74 -8.08 2.85 -0.15
CA VAL A 74 -7.40 4.08 -0.52
C VAL A 74 -7.50 5.10 0.62
N GLY A 75 -6.38 5.75 0.92
CA GLY A 75 -6.21 6.68 2.03
C GLY A 75 -5.60 6.09 3.29
N ASP A 76 -5.45 4.76 3.39
CA ASP A 76 -4.80 4.15 4.55
C ASP A 76 -3.30 4.42 4.55
N THR A 77 -2.76 4.82 5.71
CA THR A 77 -1.32 5.06 5.86
C THR A 77 -0.60 3.75 6.08
N LEU A 78 0.52 3.54 5.38
CA LEU A 78 1.39 2.38 5.57
C LEU A 78 2.55 2.75 6.50
N VAL A 79 2.71 2.01 7.60
CA VAL A 79 3.75 2.28 8.62
C VAL A 79 4.58 1.01 8.86
N SER A 80 5.90 1.13 8.85
CA SER A 80 6.83 0.04 9.13
C SER A 80 7.97 0.56 10.02
N ASP A 81 8.33 -0.17 11.08
CA ASP A 81 9.32 0.26 12.09
C ASP A 81 9.11 1.69 12.62
N GLY A 82 7.85 2.08 12.84
CA GLY A 82 7.48 3.42 13.31
C GLY A 82 7.65 4.54 12.26
N ARG A 83 8.06 4.20 11.04
CA ARG A 83 8.19 5.13 9.91
C ARG A 83 6.98 5.01 8.98
N THR A 84 6.36 6.15 8.67
CA THR A 84 5.39 6.22 7.56
C THR A 84 6.10 6.04 6.23
N LEU A 85 5.66 5.06 5.45
CA LEU A 85 6.16 4.81 4.11
C LEU A 85 5.37 5.59 3.07
N GLY A 86 4.07 5.79 3.30
CA GLY A 86 3.20 6.55 2.41
C GLY A 86 1.72 6.25 2.69
N THR A 87 0.87 6.64 1.75
CA THR A 87 -0.57 6.41 1.79
C THR A 87 -1.00 5.55 0.63
N ILE A 88 -1.88 4.58 0.85
CA ILE A 88 -2.41 3.75 -0.23
C ILE A 88 -3.23 4.63 -1.16
N SER A 89 -2.84 4.70 -2.44
CA SER A 89 -3.44 5.56 -3.46
C SER A 89 -4.31 4.79 -4.45
N GLY A 90 -4.17 3.46 -4.52
CA GLY A 90 -4.94 2.63 -5.43
C GLY A 90 -4.55 1.15 -5.39
N PHE A 91 -5.20 0.38 -6.25
CA PHE A 91 -4.95 -1.04 -6.45
C PHE A 91 -4.89 -1.31 -7.95
N ASP A 92 -3.86 -2.01 -8.41
CA ASP A 92 -3.75 -2.52 -9.78
C ASP A 92 -3.89 -4.06 -9.78
N GLU A 93 -4.60 -4.57 -10.79
CA GLU A 93 -5.03 -5.97 -10.91
C GLU A 93 -4.24 -6.73 -11.98
N THR A 94 -3.18 -6.12 -12.54
CA THR A 94 -2.32 -6.72 -13.58
C THR A 94 -1.84 -8.14 -13.25
N HIS A 95 -1.63 -8.46 -11.96
CA HIS A 95 -1.18 -9.78 -11.51
C HIS A 95 -2.27 -10.64 -10.86
N MET A 96 -3.54 -10.24 -10.91
CA MET A 96 -4.62 -11.09 -10.43
C MET A 96 -4.74 -12.38 -11.26
N PRO A 97 -5.05 -13.54 -10.63
CA PRO A 97 -5.43 -13.72 -9.22
C PRO A 97 -4.26 -13.97 -8.25
N ASN A 98 -3.00 -13.82 -8.67
CA ASN A 98 -1.84 -14.09 -7.81
C ASN A 98 -1.76 -13.06 -6.67
N HIS A 99 -1.68 -11.78 -7.02
CA HIS A 99 -1.68 -10.69 -6.05
C HIS A 99 -2.16 -9.37 -6.66
N TYR A 100 -2.60 -8.47 -5.78
CA TYR A 100 -2.72 -7.05 -6.12
C TYR A 100 -1.36 -6.35 -6.09
N ASN A 101 -1.23 -5.38 -6.97
CA ASN A 101 -0.28 -4.29 -6.80
C ASN A 101 -0.96 -3.21 -5.95
N ILE A 102 -0.54 -3.07 -4.70
CA ILE A 102 -1.03 -2.05 -3.78
C ILE A 102 -0.16 -0.80 -3.98
N LEU A 103 -0.79 0.24 -4.52
CA LEU A 103 -0.09 1.48 -4.88
C LEU A 103 0.01 2.37 -3.65
N VAL A 104 1.21 2.87 -3.38
CA VAL A 104 1.54 3.73 -2.24
C VAL A 104 2.08 5.05 -2.77
N GLU A 105 1.34 6.13 -2.53
CA GLU A 105 1.83 7.49 -2.70
C GLU A 105 2.78 7.84 -1.55
N SER A 106 3.99 8.27 -1.89
CA SER A 106 5.03 8.64 -0.93
C SER A 106 5.67 9.95 -1.34
N THR A 107 6.11 10.75 -0.37
CA THR A 107 6.84 12.01 -0.66
C THR A 107 8.21 11.77 -1.29
N ASP A 108 8.68 10.53 -1.30
CA ASP A 108 10.03 10.15 -1.69
C ASP A 108 10.00 8.84 -2.50
N LEU A 109 10.32 8.95 -3.79
CA LEU A 109 10.28 7.84 -4.75
C LEU A 109 11.58 7.02 -4.65
N ARG A 110 11.62 6.09 -3.68
CA ARG A 110 12.71 5.12 -3.47
C ARG A 110 12.17 3.72 -3.19
N ASN A 111 12.94 2.71 -3.58
CA ASN A 111 12.58 1.30 -3.38
C ASN A 111 12.84 0.82 -1.94
N GLY A 112 12.35 -0.38 -1.63
CA GLY A 112 12.41 -0.96 -0.28
C GLY A 112 13.84 -1.16 0.24
N HIS A 113 14.74 -1.63 -0.63
CA HIS A 113 16.15 -1.81 -0.29
C HIS A 113 16.82 -0.48 0.08
N VAL A 114 16.65 0.55 -0.75
CA VAL A 114 17.26 1.88 -0.57
C VAL A 114 16.79 2.55 0.73
N ILE A 115 15.54 2.35 1.12
CA ILE A 115 15.02 2.92 2.38
C ILE A 115 15.25 2.03 3.60
N GLY A 116 15.93 0.89 3.43
CA GLY A 116 16.37 0.01 4.51
C GLY A 116 15.31 -0.95 5.05
N LEU A 117 14.26 -1.27 4.29
CA LEU A 117 13.28 -2.28 4.69
C LEU A 117 13.95 -3.65 4.82
N LYS A 118 13.39 -4.49 5.69
CA LYS A 118 13.87 -5.86 5.91
C LYS A 118 12.72 -6.85 5.86
N ALA A 119 12.96 -8.02 5.28
CA ALA A 119 12.03 -9.14 5.40
C ALA A 119 11.86 -9.51 6.88
N GLY A 120 10.65 -9.89 7.28
CA GLY A 120 10.29 -10.17 8.66
C GLY A 120 9.91 -8.94 9.50
N THR A 121 10.19 -7.73 9.03
CA THR A 121 9.77 -6.50 9.72
C THR A 121 8.26 -6.32 9.65
N ALA A 122 7.67 -5.89 10.77
CA ALA A 122 6.24 -5.63 10.88
C ALA A 122 5.82 -4.38 10.07
N VAL A 123 4.61 -4.44 9.55
CA VAL A 123 3.94 -3.35 8.86
C VAL A 123 2.51 -3.25 9.37
N ILE A 124 2.03 -2.03 9.55
CA ILE A 124 0.67 -1.76 9.98
C ILE A 124 0.03 -0.78 9.00
N THR A 125 -1.23 -1.01 8.64
CA THR A 125 -2.03 0.02 7.98
C THR A 125 -2.80 0.81 9.01
N CYS A 126 -2.78 2.13 8.92
CA CYS A 126 -3.60 3.00 9.75
C CYS A 126 -4.79 3.46 8.91
N PRO A 127 -6.03 3.02 9.23
CA PRO A 127 -7.21 3.50 8.54
C PRO A 127 -7.29 5.01 8.60
N ARG A 128 -7.49 5.66 7.44
CA ARG A 128 -7.84 7.08 7.46
C ARG A 128 -9.16 7.22 8.21
N GLU A 129 -9.17 7.90 9.34
CA GLU A 129 -10.39 8.17 10.10
C GLU A 129 -11.19 9.32 9.48
N SER A 130 -12.53 9.25 9.57
CA SER A 130 -13.35 10.40 9.23
C SER A 130 -13.22 11.39 10.38
N LYS A 131 -12.74 12.61 10.13
CA LYS A 131 -12.98 13.70 11.07
C LYS A 131 -14.48 13.76 11.29
N ARG A 132 -14.96 13.41 12.49
CA ARG A 132 -16.29 13.86 12.91
C ARG A 132 -16.23 15.38 12.83
N SER A 133 -16.94 15.96 11.87
CA SER A 133 -17.32 17.37 11.97
C SER A 133 -18.04 17.50 13.31
N GLY A 134 -17.34 18.00 14.32
CA GLY A 134 -17.94 18.38 15.58
C GLY A 134 -18.95 19.48 15.26
N GLY A 135 -20.21 19.09 15.14
CA GLY A 135 -21.31 20.02 15.24
C GLY A 135 -21.36 20.51 16.68
N ILE A 136 -21.14 21.81 16.84
CA ILE A 136 -21.75 22.61 17.90
C ILE A 136 -22.79 23.48 17.19
#